data_AF-A0A222VSQ6-F1
#
_entry.id   AF-A0A222VSQ6-F1
#
_cell.length_a   1.000
_cell.length_b   1.000
_cell.length_c   1.000
_cell.angle_alpha   90.00
_cell.angle_beta   90.00
_cell.angle_gamma   90.00
#
_symmetry.space_group_name_H-M   'P 1'
#
loop_
_entity.id
_entity.type
_entity.pdbx_description
1 polymer ?
#
loop_
_entity_poly.entity_id
_entity_poly.type
_entity_poly.pdbx_seq_one_letter_code
_entity_poly.pdbx_strand_id
1 'polypeptide(L)'
;MKGEQRPWPRTVRLALLLALLTVAGVGMVVLLRAEGFLTVSGVFVAMIVGPVVVLLGRLWLHRRWTRCRRDLVERLPGFRLDLERERVLAVVARSTGASDEALDTAIAALSEAKRHFAACQDSAGAAGVTTCAQRISDEWASGAAITRQARGLAKQARLLARLQTRAKV
;
A
#
# COMPACT_ATOMS: atom_id res chain seq x y z
N MET A 1 -41.72 6.88 -24.19
CA MET A 1 -40.47 6.19 -23.80
C MET A 1 -39.57 7.21 -23.10
N LYS A 2 -39.62 7.27 -21.76
CA LYS A 2 -38.79 8.22 -20.98
C LYS A 2 -37.41 7.59 -20.82
N GLY A 3 -36.41 8.20 -21.47
CA GLY A 3 -35.01 7.77 -21.39
C GLY A 3 -34.52 7.88 -19.95
N GLU A 4 -34.24 6.73 -19.35
CA GLU A 4 -33.65 6.60 -18.02
C GLU A 4 -32.23 7.16 -18.08
N GLN A 5 -32.07 8.45 -17.76
CA GLN A 5 -30.77 9.10 -17.61
C GLN A 5 -30.04 8.42 -16.46
N ARG A 6 -29.25 7.39 -16.77
CA ARG A 6 -28.30 6.82 -15.80
C ARG A 6 -27.38 7.96 -15.35
N PRO A 7 -27.39 8.34 -14.05
CA PRO A 7 -26.52 9.38 -13.57
C PRO A 7 -25.07 8.92 -13.79
N TRP A 8 -24.27 9.80 -14.39
CA TRP A 8 -22.88 9.52 -14.71
C TRP A 8 -22.13 8.97 -13.49
N PRO A 9 -21.17 8.04 -13.68
CA PRO A 9 -20.35 7.53 -12.59
C PRO A 9 -19.75 8.70 -11.81
N ARG A 10 -19.82 8.67 -10.47
CA ARG A 10 -19.37 9.78 -9.59
C ARG A 10 -17.96 10.28 -9.93
N THR A 11 -17.08 9.38 -10.36
CA THR A 11 -15.73 9.66 -10.85
C THR A 11 -15.68 10.55 -12.08
N VAL A 12 -16.56 10.31 -13.07
CA VAL A 12 -16.62 11.11 -14.29
C VAL A 12 -17.16 12.51 -14.00
N ARG A 13 -18.16 12.59 -13.12
CA ARG A 13 -18.74 13.87 -12.70
C ARG A 13 -17.73 14.73 -11.92
N LEU A 14 -16.93 14.12 -11.04
CA LEU A 14 -15.82 14.78 -10.35
C LEU A 14 -14.71 15.22 -11.33
N ALA A 15 -14.33 14.37 -12.27
CA ALA A 15 -13.32 14.70 -13.27
C ALA A 15 -13.76 15.88 -14.16
N LEU A 16 -15.03 15.92 -14.56
CA LEU A 16 -15.59 17.00 -15.37
C LEU A 16 -15.66 18.32 -14.58
N LEU A 17 -16.06 18.26 -13.30
CA LEU A 17 -16.05 19.41 -12.40
C LEU A 17 -14.64 19.95 -12.19
N LEU A 18 -13.66 19.09 -11.96
CA LEU A 18 -12.25 19.47 -11.87
C LEU A 18 -11.76 20.12 -13.16
N ALA A 19 -12.07 19.54 -14.31
CA ALA A 19 -11.69 20.10 -15.61
C ALA A 19 -12.31 21.51 -15.82
N LEU A 20 -13.60 21.67 -15.56
CA LEU A 20 -14.28 22.97 -15.63
C LEU A 20 -13.67 24.01 -14.68
N LEU A 21 -13.35 23.61 -13.45
CA LEU A 21 -12.73 24.49 -12.45
C LEU A 21 -11.30 24.87 -12.85
N THR A 22 -10.58 23.95 -13.51
CA THR A 22 -9.24 24.21 -14.03
C THR A 22 -9.30 25.18 -15.21
N VAL A 23 -10.24 25.01 -16.15
CA VAL A 23 -10.41 25.90 -17.30
C VAL A 23 -10.83 27.30 -16.87
N ALA A 24 -11.83 27.39 -15.98
CA ALA A 24 -12.27 28.66 -15.41
C ALA A 24 -11.14 29.34 -14.63
N GLY A 25 -10.39 28.58 -13.84
CA GLY A 25 -9.25 29.06 -13.08
C GLY A 25 -8.10 29.57 -13.95
N VAL A 26 -7.73 28.84 -15.00
CA VAL A 26 -6.70 29.26 -15.96
C VAL A 26 -7.15 30.51 -16.72
N GLY A 27 -8.41 30.58 -17.16
CA GLY A 27 -8.96 31.78 -17.81
C GLY A 27 -8.89 33.02 -16.91
N MET A 28 -9.23 32.86 -15.63
CA MET A 28 -9.17 33.94 -14.65
C MET A 28 -7.73 34.41 -14.38
N VAL A 29 -6.77 33.49 -14.32
CA VAL A 29 -5.33 33.80 -14.17
C VAL A 29 -4.78 34.54 -15.38
N VAL A 30 -5.19 34.16 -16.61
CA VAL A 30 -4.80 34.86 -17.84
C VAL A 30 -5.33 36.30 -17.83
N LEU A 31 -6.58 36.51 -17.39
CA LEU A 31 -7.17 37.84 -17.25
C LEU A 31 -6.41 38.70 -16.23
N LEU A 32 -6.12 38.17 -15.04
CA LEU A 32 -5.36 38.84 -13.97
C LEU A 32 -3.92 39.18 -14.38
N ARG A 33 -3.30 38.34 -15.22
CA ARG A 33 -1.96 38.58 -15.75
C ARG A 33 -1.95 39.70 -16.79
N ALA A 34 -3.01 39.83 -17.59
CA ALA A 34 -3.16 40.91 -18.57
C ALA A 34 -3.28 42.29 -17.89
N GLU A 35 -3.84 42.35 -16.68
CA GLU A 35 -3.99 43.60 -15.91
C GLU A 35 -2.79 43.94 -15.00
N GLY A 36 -1.70 43.15 -15.03
CA GLY A 36 -0.45 43.48 -14.31
C GLY A 36 -0.40 43.10 -12.82
N PHE A 37 -1.38 42.34 -12.30
CA PHE A 37 -1.40 41.85 -10.91
C PHE A 37 -0.50 40.61 -10.71
N LEU A 38 0.82 40.78 -10.78
CA LEU A 38 1.79 39.68 -10.67
C LEU A 38 1.82 38.99 -9.29
N THR A 39 1.63 39.72 -8.19
CA THR A 39 1.69 39.15 -6.82
C THR A 39 0.42 38.39 -6.42
N VAL A 40 -0.75 38.80 -6.89
CA VAL A 40 -2.04 38.13 -6.59
C VAL A 40 -2.22 36.85 -7.43
N SER A 41 -1.61 36.80 -8.62
CA SER A 41 -1.68 35.65 -9.53
C SER A 41 -1.17 34.33 -8.89
N GLY A 42 -0.13 34.40 -8.05
CA GLY A 42 0.43 33.23 -7.36
C GLY A 42 -0.53 32.57 -6.37
N VAL A 43 -1.31 33.38 -5.63
CA VAL A 43 -2.31 32.88 -4.66
C VAL A 43 -3.47 32.20 -5.36
N PHE A 44 -3.92 32.75 -6.50
CA PHE A 44 -4.97 32.15 -7.32
C PHE A 44 -4.54 30.82 -7.94
N VAL A 45 -3.34 30.76 -8.53
CA VAL A 45 -2.77 29.52 -9.05
C VAL A 45 -2.66 28.48 -7.93
N ALA A 46 -2.20 28.87 -6.74
CA ALA A 46 -2.13 27.96 -5.59
C ALA A 46 -3.51 27.47 -5.12
N MET A 47 -4.56 28.31 -5.14
CA MET A 47 -5.93 27.90 -4.79
C MET A 47 -6.54 26.91 -5.78
N ILE A 48 -6.20 27.01 -7.07
CA ILE A 48 -6.77 26.13 -8.11
C ILE A 48 -5.93 24.86 -8.25
N VAL A 49 -4.61 25.01 -8.34
CA VAL A 49 -3.68 23.90 -8.57
C VAL A 49 -3.43 23.11 -7.28
N GLY A 50 -3.42 23.77 -6.11
CA GLY A 50 -3.19 23.14 -4.81
C GLY A 50 -4.13 21.96 -4.54
N PRO A 51 -5.47 22.14 -4.60
CA PRO A 51 -6.42 21.06 -4.43
C PRO A 51 -6.23 19.92 -5.44
N VAL A 52 -5.91 20.23 -6.70
CA VAL A 52 -5.65 19.23 -7.74
C VAL A 52 -4.41 18.40 -7.41
N VAL A 53 -3.31 19.05 -7.01
CA VAL A 53 -2.07 18.37 -6.62
C VAL A 53 -2.26 17.53 -5.36
N VAL A 54 -2.99 18.04 -4.36
CA VAL A 54 -3.34 17.28 -3.15
C VAL A 54 -4.20 16.06 -3.50
N LEU A 55 -5.20 16.23 -4.36
CA LEU A 55 -6.07 15.14 -4.80
C LEU A 55 -5.29 14.07 -5.58
N LEU A 56 -4.45 14.49 -6.53
CA LEU A 56 -3.57 13.60 -7.29
C LEU A 56 -2.59 12.86 -6.36
N GLY A 57 -2.00 13.57 -5.39
CA GLY A 57 -1.13 13.00 -4.37
C GLY A 57 -1.82 11.93 -3.54
N ARG A 58 -3.05 12.19 -3.08
CA ARG A 58 -3.88 11.22 -2.35
C ARG A 58 -4.24 10.00 -3.21
N LEU A 59 -4.64 10.22 -4.46
CA LEU A 59 -4.95 9.14 -5.41
C LEU A 59 -3.73 8.26 -5.69
N TRP A 60 -2.57 8.89 -5.88
CA TRP A 60 -1.32 8.17 -6.09
C TRP A 60 -0.91 7.36 -4.87
N LEU A 61 -0.99 7.96 -3.67
CA LEU A 61 -0.69 7.28 -2.41
C LEU A 61 -1.63 6.10 -2.17
N HIS A 62 -2.94 6.29 -2.41
CA HIS A 62 -3.94 5.23 -2.29
C HIS A 62 -3.66 4.08 -3.27
N ARG A 63 -3.37 4.39 -4.54
CA ARG A 63 -2.99 3.36 -5.55
C ARG A 63 -1.71 2.62 -5.15
N ARG A 64 -0.71 3.33 -4.61
CA ARG A 64 0.54 2.72 -4.17
C ARG A 64 0.32 1.81 -2.96
N TRP A 65 -0.51 2.24 -2.03
CA TRP A 65 -0.89 1.45 -0.85
C TRP A 65 -1.65 0.19 -1.24
N THR A 66 -2.67 0.28 -2.12
CA THR A 66 -3.42 -0.90 -2.56
C THR A 66 -2.57 -1.89 -3.35
N ARG A 67 -1.64 -1.41 -4.19
CA ARG A 67 -0.67 -2.29 -4.88
C ARG A 67 0.24 -3.00 -3.88
N CYS A 68 0.84 -2.26 -2.95
CA CYS A 68 1.71 -2.86 -1.93
C CYS A 68 0.97 -3.88 -1.05
N ARG A 69 -0.29 -3.59 -0.69
CA ARG A 69 -1.15 -4.52 0.06
C ARG A 69 -1.37 -5.80 -0.73
N ARG A 70 -1.73 -5.68 -2.00
CA ARG A 70 -2.00 -6.81 -2.88
C ARG A 70 -0.75 -7.68 -3.04
N ASP A 71 0.38 -7.07 -3.39
CA ASP A 71 1.64 -7.80 -3.58
C ASP A 71 2.05 -8.56 -2.32
N LEU A 72 1.85 -7.97 -1.14
CA LEU A 72 2.16 -8.63 0.14
C LEU A 72 1.21 -9.81 0.38
N VAL A 73 -0.10 -9.60 0.23
CA VAL A 73 -1.12 -10.63 0.45
C VAL A 73 -0.98 -11.80 -0.54
N GLU A 74 -0.59 -11.53 -1.79
CA GLU A 74 -0.35 -12.56 -2.81
C GLU A 74 0.90 -13.41 -2.52
N ARG A 75 1.92 -12.84 -1.87
CA ARG A 75 3.16 -13.56 -1.54
C ARG A 75 3.07 -14.40 -0.26
N LEU A 76 2.17 -14.06 0.66
CA LEU A 76 2.02 -14.77 1.94
C LEU A 76 1.73 -16.28 1.78
N PRO A 77 0.82 -16.72 0.89
CA PRO A 77 0.58 -18.15 0.66
C PRO A 77 1.81 -18.90 0.15
N GLY A 78 2.57 -18.30 -0.78
CA GLY A 78 3.80 -18.89 -1.30
C GLY A 78 4.84 -19.07 -0.21
N PHE A 79 5.05 -18.04 0.61
CA PHE A 79 5.98 -18.13 1.74
C PHE A 79 5.57 -19.18 2.78
N ARG A 80 4.27 -19.29 3.06
CA ARG A 80 3.74 -20.33 3.95
C ARG A 80 3.98 -21.74 3.39
N LEU A 81 3.79 -21.94 2.08
CA LEU A 81 4.09 -23.23 1.43
C LEU A 81 5.58 -23.58 1.54
N ASP A 82 6.47 -22.60 1.38
CA ASP A 82 7.91 -22.82 1.55
C ASP A 82 8.26 -23.24 3.00
N LEU A 83 7.59 -22.68 4.00
CA LEU A 83 7.71 -23.13 5.40
C LEU A 83 7.15 -24.54 5.63
N GLU A 84 6.00 -24.84 5.05
CA GLU A 84 5.38 -26.18 5.15
C GLU A 84 6.27 -27.25 4.48
N ARG A 85 6.92 -26.93 3.37
CA ARG A 85 7.91 -27.81 2.72
C ARG A 85 9.11 -28.05 3.61
N GLU A 86 9.65 -27.00 4.23
CA GLU A 86 10.80 -27.12 5.15
C GLU A 86 10.44 -27.97 6.38
N ARG A 87 9.18 -27.88 6.84
CA ARG A 87 8.66 -28.67 7.97
C ARG A 87 8.62 -30.19 7.68
N VAL A 88 8.30 -30.58 6.45
CA VAL A 88 8.26 -32.00 6.05
C VAL A 88 9.66 -32.64 6.05
N LEU A 89 10.71 -31.83 5.89
CA LEU A 89 12.08 -32.30 5.97
C LEU A 89 12.48 -32.65 7.42
N ALA A 90 13.28 -33.69 7.58
CA ALA A 90 13.93 -33.99 8.84
C ALA A 90 14.82 -32.82 9.28
N VAL A 91 14.91 -32.56 10.58
CA VAL A 91 15.63 -31.39 11.15
C VAL A 91 17.05 -31.24 10.59
N VAL A 92 17.78 -32.35 10.44
CA VAL A 92 19.17 -32.37 9.96
C VAL A 92 19.30 -31.98 8.46
N ALA A 93 18.22 -32.14 7.69
CA ALA A 93 18.18 -31.81 6.26
C ALA A 93 17.66 -30.40 5.97
N ARG A 94 17.27 -29.63 7.01
CA ARG A 94 16.71 -28.27 6.84
C ARG A 94 17.81 -27.27 6.55
N SER A 95 17.58 -26.44 5.54
CA SER A 95 18.45 -25.33 5.17
C SER A 95 18.39 -24.19 6.19
N THR A 96 17.29 -24.07 6.93
CA THR A 96 17.06 -23.03 7.92
C THR A 96 17.66 -23.34 9.29
N GLY A 97 17.92 -24.61 9.60
CA GLY A 97 18.28 -25.07 10.95
C GLY A 97 17.15 -24.94 11.97
N ALA A 98 15.92 -24.66 11.52
CA ALA A 98 14.78 -24.39 12.40
C ALA A 98 14.21 -25.68 13.03
N SER A 99 13.79 -25.57 14.30
CA SER A 99 13.00 -26.62 14.96
C SER A 99 11.56 -26.67 14.43
N ASP A 100 10.86 -27.77 14.69
CA ASP A 100 9.45 -27.94 14.31
C ASP A 100 8.58 -26.85 14.97
N GLU A 101 8.84 -26.57 16.25
CA GLU A 101 8.12 -25.55 17.01
C GLU A 101 8.33 -24.14 16.43
N ALA A 102 9.55 -23.82 15.98
CA ALA A 102 9.83 -22.54 15.35
C ALA A 102 9.09 -22.40 14.00
N LEU A 103 9.05 -23.46 13.21
CA LEU A 103 8.30 -23.50 11.94
C LEU A 103 6.79 -23.37 12.17
N ASP A 104 6.24 -24.10 13.15
CA ASP A 104 4.82 -24.03 13.49
C ASP A 104 4.42 -22.66 14.01
N THR A 105 5.26 -22.05 14.84
CA THR A 105 5.06 -20.68 15.32
C THR A 105 5.07 -19.67 14.17
N ALA A 106 6.01 -19.80 13.22
CA ALA A 106 6.07 -18.94 12.04
C ALA A 106 4.82 -19.09 11.15
N ILE A 107 4.37 -20.32 10.92
CA ILE A 107 3.15 -20.63 10.13
C ILE A 107 1.90 -20.06 10.82
N ALA A 108 1.79 -20.20 12.14
CA ALA A 108 0.68 -19.65 12.92
C ALA A 108 0.65 -18.11 12.83
N ALA A 109 1.80 -17.45 13.04
CA ALA A 109 1.91 -15.99 12.95
C ALA A 109 1.55 -15.46 11.56
N LEU A 110 1.97 -16.15 10.48
CA LEU A 110 1.58 -15.77 9.11
C LEU A 110 0.09 -15.96 8.86
N SER A 111 -0.50 -17.02 9.41
CA SER A 111 -1.93 -17.31 9.28
C SER A 111 -2.79 -16.28 10.02
N GLU A 112 -2.32 -15.83 11.18
CA GLU A 112 -2.92 -14.70 11.90
C GLU A 112 -2.77 -13.38 11.14
N ALA A 113 -1.59 -13.06 10.62
CA ALA A 113 -1.38 -11.88 9.79
C ALA A 113 -2.30 -11.86 8.57
N LYS A 114 -2.47 -13.01 7.89
CA LYS A 114 -3.42 -13.17 6.78
C LYS A 114 -4.86 -12.90 7.21
N ARG A 115 -5.27 -13.36 8.40
CA ARG A 115 -6.60 -13.07 8.96
C ARG A 115 -6.79 -11.57 9.21
N HIS A 116 -5.80 -10.88 9.73
CA HIS A 116 -5.85 -9.42 9.88
C HIS A 116 -6.01 -8.71 8.53
N PHE A 117 -5.27 -9.11 7.50
CA PHE A 117 -5.45 -8.54 6.16
C PHE A 117 -6.83 -8.80 5.57
N ALA A 118 -7.41 -9.98 5.80
CA ALA A 118 -8.77 -10.30 5.39
C ALA A 118 -9.82 -9.46 6.14
N ALA A 119 -9.57 -9.14 7.41
CA ALA A 119 -10.40 -8.25 8.23
C ALA A 119 -10.14 -6.75 7.97
N CYS A 120 -9.39 -6.38 6.93
CA CYS A 120 -8.98 -5.01 6.61
C CYS A 120 -8.17 -4.30 7.71
N GLN A 121 -7.54 -5.07 8.61
CA GLN A 121 -6.67 -4.59 9.68
C GLN A 121 -5.21 -4.56 9.21
N ASP A 122 -4.93 -3.79 8.17
CA ASP A 122 -3.63 -3.84 7.47
C ASP A 122 -2.42 -3.49 8.36
N SER A 123 -2.60 -2.66 9.39
CA SER A 123 -1.55 -2.32 10.36
C SER A 123 -1.18 -3.52 11.23
N ALA A 124 -2.19 -4.26 11.72
CA ALA A 124 -1.99 -5.45 12.54
C ALA A 124 -1.39 -6.60 11.69
N GLY A 125 -1.90 -6.77 10.47
CA GLY A 125 -1.36 -7.74 9.52
C GLY A 125 0.11 -7.47 9.18
N ALA A 126 0.45 -6.20 8.88
CA ALA A 126 1.83 -5.82 8.61
C ALA A 126 2.75 -6.00 9.82
N ALA A 127 2.28 -5.64 11.02
CA ALA A 127 3.03 -5.86 12.26
C ALA A 127 3.32 -7.36 12.47
N GLY A 128 2.32 -8.23 12.32
CA GLY A 128 2.48 -9.68 12.44
C GLY A 128 3.52 -10.25 11.47
N VAL A 129 3.50 -9.81 10.20
CA VAL A 129 4.52 -10.21 9.21
C VAL A 129 5.91 -9.73 9.62
N THR A 130 6.04 -8.49 10.11
CA THR A 130 7.35 -7.98 10.53
C THR A 130 7.90 -8.69 11.75
N THR A 131 7.07 -9.02 12.73
CA THR A 131 7.47 -9.76 13.93
C THR A 131 7.89 -11.18 13.58
N CYS A 132 7.12 -11.87 12.74
CA CYS A 132 7.47 -13.20 12.24
C CYS A 132 8.81 -13.19 11.50
N ALA A 133 9.00 -12.25 10.56
CA ALA A 133 10.24 -12.16 9.79
C ALA A 133 11.46 -11.75 10.64
N GLN A 134 11.26 -10.97 11.69
CA GLN A 134 12.31 -10.64 12.65
C GLN A 134 12.75 -11.89 13.40
N ARG A 135 11.79 -12.65 13.95
CA ARG A 135 12.06 -13.91 14.64
C ARG A 135 12.79 -14.92 13.76
N ILE A 136 12.35 -15.08 12.51
CA ILE A 136 13.03 -15.90 11.50
C ILE A 136 14.47 -15.43 11.27
N SER A 137 14.70 -14.11 11.19
CA SER A 137 16.04 -13.57 10.94
C SER A 137 16.98 -13.73 12.12
N ASP A 138 16.45 -13.79 13.34
CA ASP A 138 17.21 -13.89 14.58
C ASP A 138 17.54 -15.36 14.92
N GLU A 139 16.62 -16.29 14.65
CA GLU A 139 16.75 -17.70 15.02
C GLU A 139 17.32 -18.59 13.89
N TRP A 140 17.10 -18.25 12.61
CA TRP A 140 17.39 -19.16 11.50
C TRP A 140 18.65 -18.78 10.71
N ALA A 141 19.18 -19.74 9.97
CA ALA A 141 20.35 -19.54 9.12
C ALA A 141 20.14 -18.37 8.14
N SER A 142 21.02 -17.37 8.21
CA SER A 142 20.90 -16.12 7.43
C SER A 142 21.03 -16.30 5.91
N GLY A 143 21.72 -17.37 5.48
CA GLY A 143 21.90 -17.74 4.07
C GLY A 143 20.69 -18.46 3.45
N ALA A 144 19.78 -18.99 4.27
CA ALA A 144 18.63 -19.74 3.78
C ALA A 144 17.73 -18.86 2.89
N ALA A 145 17.18 -19.45 1.83
CA ALA A 145 16.31 -18.75 0.90
C ALA A 145 15.06 -18.19 1.62
N ILE A 146 14.51 -18.98 2.55
CA ILE A 146 13.35 -18.63 3.38
C ILE A 146 13.64 -17.39 4.23
N THR A 147 14.80 -17.31 4.89
CA THR A 147 15.20 -16.15 5.69
C THR A 147 15.32 -14.88 4.83
N ARG A 148 15.85 -15.00 3.60
CA ARG A 148 15.91 -13.88 2.66
C ARG A 148 14.52 -13.43 2.18
N GLN A 149 13.64 -14.37 1.88
CA GLN A 149 12.25 -14.07 1.52
C GLN A 149 11.51 -13.39 2.69
N ALA A 150 11.67 -13.88 3.92
CA ALA A 150 11.09 -13.29 5.12
C ALA A 150 11.48 -11.81 5.28
N ARG A 151 12.77 -11.48 5.09
CA ARG A 151 13.25 -10.09 5.09
C ARG A 151 12.63 -9.25 3.97
N GLY A 152 12.43 -9.84 2.79
CA GLY A 152 11.73 -9.20 1.68
C GLY A 152 10.29 -8.82 2.03
N LEU A 153 9.55 -9.76 2.64
CA LEU A 153 8.19 -9.54 3.13
C LEU A 153 8.15 -8.49 4.26
N ALA A 154 9.10 -8.52 5.19
CA ALA A 154 9.21 -7.52 6.26
C ALA A 154 9.40 -6.10 5.69
N LYS A 155 10.25 -5.94 4.67
CA LYS A 155 10.45 -4.65 4.00
C LYS A 155 9.15 -4.15 3.37
N GLN A 156 8.39 -5.02 2.70
CA GLN A 156 7.10 -4.66 2.11
C GLN A 156 6.06 -4.33 3.17
N ALA A 157 5.98 -5.10 4.26
CA ALA A 157 5.08 -4.85 5.38
C ALA A 157 5.38 -3.50 6.08
N ARG A 158 6.66 -3.17 6.31
CA ARG A 158 7.07 -1.85 6.84
C ARG A 158 6.69 -0.72 5.88
N LEU A 159 6.84 -0.93 4.57
CA LEU A 159 6.43 0.04 3.57
C LEU A 159 4.91 0.25 3.58
N LEU A 160 4.14 -0.83 3.71
CA LEU A 160 2.68 -0.76 3.86
C LEU A 160 2.27 0.08 5.07
N ALA A 161 2.87 -0.17 6.24
CA ALA A 161 2.58 0.58 7.47
C ALA A 161 2.92 2.08 7.33
N ARG A 162 4.04 2.41 6.65
CA ARG A 162 4.42 3.80 6.34
C ARG A 162 3.44 4.47 5.36
N LEU A 163 2.91 3.73 4.39
CA LEU A 163 1.93 4.28 3.45
C LEU A 163 0.58 4.51 4.12
N GLN A 164 0.16 3.60 5.01
CA GLN A 164 -1.10 3.73 5.75
C GLN A 164 -1.08 4.93 6.70
N THR A 165 0.02 5.16 7.42
CA THR A 165 0.17 6.34 8.29
C THR A 165 0.10 7.64 7.49
N ARG A 166 0.75 7.71 6.33
CA ARG A 166 0.66 8.87 5.42
C ARG A 166 -0.71 9.07 4.79
N ALA A 167 -1.48 8.00 4.59
CA ALA A 167 -2.81 8.07 4.00
C ALA A 167 -3.91 8.48 5.00
N LYS A 168 -3.65 8.33 6.31
CA LYS A 168 -4.57 8.79 7.39
C LYS A 168 -4.46 10.29 7.68
N VAL A 169 -3.43 10.97 7.18
CA VAL A 169 -3.23 12.43 7.25
C VAL A 169 -3.99 13.10 6.10
#